data_AF-A0ABD5Z073-F1
#
_entry.id   AF-A0ABD5Z073-F1
#
_cell.length_a   1.000
_cell.length_b   1.000
_cell.length_c   1.000
_cell.angle_alpha   90.00
_cell.angle_beta   90.00
_cell.angle_gamma   90.00
#
_symmetry.space_group_name_H-M   'P 1'
#
loop_
_entity.id
_entity.type
_entity.pdbx_description
1 polymer ?
#
loop_
_entity_poly.entity_id
_entity_poly.type
_entity_poly.pdbx_seq_one_letter_code
_entity_poly.pdbx_strand_id
1 'polypeptide(L)'
;MDEEKLFTHIDSEQFIDHYVDRFVQDIETDRISTYEFDKMLLAEGGEGNIPGEVIWGAVRDFSKHIGMLSDIPDDAEAIRDIQRYLQHLNANPNEQAVSAFFTYLQDNYESITTISENALIEIPDPTAPKIGDYPVVDVILYAHPDGTVMKTVEATLYSASFSVDDPDAVFDHVSQKIPSRDVEQYVDDVYQATVEEFRTRLTANLIDDLDRETLTESGYTELKEEPIPEDVNRLHAGKTASYWQKEIWNVDGVDATTGFARIWFLPDEEVGVVGPSAGDFDTDTAISRIKAELQ
;
A
#
# COMPACT_ATOMS: atom_id res chain seq x y z
N MET A 1 15.62 1.31 3.74
CA MET A 1 14.48 0.94 4.60
C MET A 1 13.66 -0.09 3.84
N ASP A 2 13.44 -1.26 4.42
CA ASP A 2 12.55 -2.28 3.83
C ASP A 2 11.07 -1.88 3.93
N GLU A 3 10.21 -2.67 3.30
CA GLU A 3 8.78 -2.43 3.18
C GLU A 3 8.05 -2.64 4.51
N GLU A 4 8.40 -3.68 5.26
CA GLU A 4 7.84 -3.95 6.60
C GLU A 4 8.05 -2.75 7.52
N LYS A 5 9.28 -2.19 7.56
CA LYS A 5 9.57 -0.99 8.35
C LYS A 5 8.85 0.25 7.82
N LEU A 6 8.63 0.37 6.52
CA LEU A 6 7.86 1.50 5.96
C LEU A 6 6.43 1.49 6.51
N PHE A 7 5.74 0.35 6.42
CA PHE A 7 4.33 0.22 6.81
C PHE A 7 4.08 0.39 8.31
N THR A 8 5.09 0.24 9.16
CA THR A 8 4.97 0.63 10.58
C THR A 8 4.88 2.15 10.82
N HIS A 9 5.13 2.98 9.80
CA HIS A 9 5.19 4.45 9.91
C HIS A 9 4.24 5.19 8.94
N ILE A 10 3.57 4.46 8.05
CA ILE A 10 2.61 5.03 7.09
C ILE A 10 1.21 4.48 7.34
N ASP A 11 0.23 5.23 6.87
CA ASP A 11 -1.18 4.87 6.97
C ASP A 11 -1.55 4.03 5.73
N SER A 12 -2.00 2.79 5.96
CA SER A 12 -2.28 1.83 4.90
C SER A 12 -3.51 2.21 4.07
N GLU A 13 -4.50 2.88 4.64
CA GLU A 13 -5.64 3.46 3.90
C GLU A 13 -5.12 4.53 2.92
N GLN A 14 -4.30 5.46 3.41
CA GLN A 14 -3.70 6.50 2.55
C GLN A 14 -2.80 5.92 1.45
N PHE A 15 -2.09 4.83 1.74
CA PHE A 15 -1.28 4.14 0.74
C PHE A 15 -2.15 3.51 -0.35
N ILE A 16 -3.21 2.78 0.04
CA ILE A 16 -4.13 2.12 -0.89
C ILE A 16 -4.82 3.17 -1.78
N ASP A 17 -5.33 4.26 -1.20
CA ASP A 17 -5.96 5.35 -1.94
C ASP A 17 -5.01 5.96 -2.97
N HIS A 18 -3.78 6.28 -2.56
CA HIS A 18 -2.77 6.87 -3.45
C HIS A 18 -2.36 5.89 -4.56
N TYR A 19 -2.28 4.59 -4.26
CA TYR A 19 -2.05 3.57 -5.27
C TYR A 19 -3.19 3.53 -6.31
N VAL A 20 -4.45 3.50 -5.85
CA VAL A 20 -5.63 3.44 -6.74
C VAL A 20 -5.69 4.67 -7.63
N ASP A 21 -5.49 5.87 -7.07
CA ASP A 21 -5.45 7.12 -7.82
C ASP A 21 -4.39 7.09 -8.92
N ARG A 22 -3.18 6.61 -8.59
CA ARG A 22 -2.07 6.49 -9.55
C ARG A 22 -2.38 5.47 -10.64
N PHE A 23 -2.89 4.31 -10.27
CA PHE A 23 -3.24 3.23 -11.18
C PHE A 23 -4.28 3.69 -12.22
N VAL A 24 -5.31 4.40 -11.77
CA VAL A 24 -6.40 4.88 -12.66
C VAL A 24 -5.92 6.02 -13.57
N GLN A 25 -5.04 6.90 -13.09
CA GLN A 25 -4.50 8.01 -13.91
C GLN A 25 -3.68 7.51 -15.11
N ASP A 26 -2.95 6.43 -14.92
CA ASP A 26 -1.98 5.92 -15.89
C ASP A 26 -2.64 5.00 -16.96
N ILE A 27 -3.88 4.53 -16.76
CA ILE A 27 -4.59 3.69 -17.73
C ILE A 27 -5.67 4.50 -18.47
N GLU A 28 -5.45 4.71 -19.77
CA GLU A 28 -6.46 5.24 -20.71
C GLU A 28 -7.51 4.17 -21.09
N THR A 29 -8.33 3.72 -20.14
CA THR A 29 -9.51 2.91 -20.48
C THR A 29 -10.75 3.47 -19.80
N ASP A 30 -11.78 3.79 -20.60
CA ASP A 30 -13.07 4.34 -20.15
C ASP A 30 -13.90 3.37 -19.26
N ARG A 31 -13.28 2.33 -18.70
CA ARG A 31 -13.97 1.15 -18.17
C ARG A 31 -13.34 0.51 -16.94
N ILE A 32 -12.28 1.09 -16.37
CA ILE A 32 -11.85 0.67 -15.03
C ILE A 32 -12.97 0.97 -14.05
N SER A 33 -13.26 0.01 -13.18
CA SER A 33 -14.19 0.20 -12.08
C SER A 33 -13.46 -0.07 -10.78
N THR A 34 -13.57 0.86 -9.83
CA THR A 34 -13.01 0.74 -8.49
C THR A 34 -14.11 0.48 -7.48
N TYR A 35 -13.86 -0.42 -6.53
CA TYR A 35 -14.80 -0.78 -5.48
C TYR A 35 -14.06 -0.93 -4.15
N GLU A 36 -14.76 -0.60 -3.08
CA GLU A 36 -14.46 -1.12 -1.75
C GLU A 36 -15.17 -2.47 -1.58
N PHE A 37 -14.57 -3.37 -0.81
CA PHE A 37 -15.26 -4.62 -0.44
C PHE A 37 -16.33 -4.35 0.61
N ASP A 38 -17.56 -4.83 0.37
CA ASP A 38 -18.64 -4.83 1.37
C ASP A 38 -18.20 -5.60 2.62
N LYS A 39 -17.38 -6.64 2.41
CA LYS A 39 -16.71 -7.39 3.46
C LYS A 39 -15.51 -8.12 2.87
N MET A 40 -14.35 -7.97 3.49
CA MET A 40 -13.15 -8.76 3.18
C MET A 40 -12.65 -9.51 4.41
N LEU A 41 -12.23 -10.75 4.21
CA LEU A 41 -11.69 -11.62 5.24
C LEU A 41 -10.37 -12.22 4.80
N LEU A 42 -9.53 -12.48 5.79
CA LEU A 42 -8.37 -13.36 5.70
C LEU A 42 -8.56 -14.49 6.72
N ALA A 43 -8.46 -15.74 6.27
CA ALA A 43 -8.44 -16.93 7.11
C ALA A 43 -7.07 -17.61 6.98
N GLU A 44 -6.40 -17.89 8.11
CA GLU A 44 -5.01 -18.40 8.14
C GLU A 44 -4.92 -19.69 8.99
N GLY A 45 -4.04 -20.62 8.61
CA GLY A 45 -3.89 -21.91 9.27
C GLY A 45 -2.45 -22.27 9.66
N GLY A 46 -2.24 -22.61 10.94
CA GLY A 46 -0.99 -23.17 11.48
C GLY A 46 -0.92 -24.72 11.48
N GLU A 47 0.21 -25.28 11.92
CA GLU A 47 0.52 -26.73 11.87
C GLU A 47 -0.61 -27.60 12.49
N GLY A 48 -1.41 -28.25 11.64
CA GLY A 48 -2.50 -29.16 12.04
C GLY A 48 -3.85 -28.86 11.37
N ASN A 49 -4.01 -27.67 10.78
CA ASN A 49 -5.19 -27.22 10.03
C ASN A 49 -4.94 -27.24 8.51
N ILE A 50 -5.88 -26.72 7.69
CA ILE A 50 -5.61 -26.49 6.26
C ILE A 50 -4.40 -25.55 6.15
N PRO A 51 -3.28 -25.98 5.55
CA PRO A 51 -2.12 -25.11 5.39
C PRO A 51 -2.44 -23.99 4.40
N GLY A 52 -1.91 -22.79 4.66
CA GLY A 52 -2.04 -21.62 3.80
C GLY A 52 -3.16 -20.66 4.23
N GLU A 53 -3.58 -19.83 3.29
CA GLU A 53 -4.44 -18.68 3.51
C GLU A 53 -5.60 -18.64 2.52
N VAL A 54 -6.76 -18.20 3.00
CA VAL A 54 -7.92 -17.89 2.16
C VAL A 54 -8.28 -16.45 2.36
N ILE A 55 -8.22 -15.68 1.28
CA ILE A 55 -8.73 -14.32 1.25
C ILE A 55 -10.06 -14.37 0.53
N TRP A 56 -11.10 -13.82 1.16
CA TRP A 56 -12.42 -13.76 0.57
C TRP A 56 -12.99 -12.36 0.67
N GLY A 57 -13.56 -11.88 -0.42
CA GLY A 57 -14.19 -10.56 -0.49
C GLY A 57 -15.57 -10.63 -1.13
N ALA A 58 -16.52 -9.91 -0.56
CA ALA A 58 -17.80 -9.60 -1.19
C ALA A 58 -17.79 -8.16 -1.73
N VAL A 59 -18.33 -7.95 -2.92
CA VAL A 59 -18.51 -6.62 -3.53
C VAL A 59 -19.91 -6.49 -4.14
N ARG A 60 -20.31 -5.24 -4.41
CA ARG A 60 -21.58 -4.87 -5.05
C ARG A 60 -22.79 -5.40 -4.26
N ASP A 61 -22.91 -5.01 -3.00
CA ASP A 61 -23.97 -5.46 -2.08
C ASP A 61 -24.05 -6.99 -1.97
N PHE A 62 -22.90 -7.66 -1.83
CA PHE A 62 -22.78 -9.13 -1.78
C PHE A 62 -23.25 -9.87 -3.04
N SER A 63 -23.44 -9.17 -4.17
CA SER A 63 -23.83 -9.82 -5.42
C SER A 63 -22.66 -10.49 -6.15
N LYS A 64 -21.42 -10.15 -5.79
CA LYS A 64 -20.19 -10.73 -6.34
C LYS A 64 -19.24 -11.15 -5.22
N HIS A 65 -18.55 -12.27 -5.41
CA HIS A 65 -17.56 -12.80 -4.47
C HIS A 65 -16.24 -13.10 -5.17
N ILE A 66 -15.15 -12.68 -4.55
CA ILE A 66 -13.78 -12.96 -4.96
C ILE A 66 -13.15 -13.82 -3.86
N GLY A 67 -12.39 -14.84 -4.26
CA GLY A 67 -11.73 -15.74 -3.31
C GLY A 67 -10.37 -16.14 -3.84
N MET A 68 -9.33 -15.80 -3.08
CA MET A 68 -7.94 -16.08 -3.38
C MET A 68 -7.41 -17.14 -2.42
N LEU A 69 -6.56 -18.03 -2.93
CA LEU A 69 -5.96 -19.14 -2.19
C LEU A 69 -4.44 -19.01 -2.28
N SER A 70 -3.77 -18.84 -1.13
CA SER A 70 -2.30 -18.77 -1.06
C SER A 70 -1.74 -19.89 -0.21
N ASP A 71 -0.60 -20.45 -0.62
CA ASP A 71 0.16 -21.46 0.14
C ASP A 71 -0.64 -22.73 0.50
N ILE A 72 -1.73 -23.00 -0.22
CA ILE A 72 -2.49 -24.24 -0.14
C ILE A 72 -1.99 -25.20 -1.24
N PRO A 73 -1.65 -26.46 -0.93
CA PRO A 73 -1.24 -27.44 -1.95
C PRO A 73 -2.36 -27.75 -2.96
N ASP A 74 -2.06 -27.67 -4.26
CA ASP A 74 -3.00 -27.87 -5.39
C ASP A 74 -3.84 -29.17 -5.32
N ASP A 75 -3.29 -30.22 -4.71
CA ASP A 75 -3.93 -31.52 -4.59
C ASP A 75 -4.76 -31.71 -3.31
N ALA A 76 -4.76 -30.72 -2.42
CA ALA A 76 -5.49 -30.76 -1.16
C ALA A 76 -7.01 -30.82 -1.39
N GLU A 77 -7.68 -31.70 -0.64
CA GLU A 77 -9.15 -31.78 -0.60
C GLU A 77 -9.77 -30.43 -0.21
N ALA A 78 -9.09 -29.71 0.68
CA ALA A 78 -9.41 -28.35 1.12
C ALA A 78 -9.60 -27.36 -0.05
N ILE A 79 -8.71 -27.33 -1.04
CA ILE A 79 -8.82 -26.43 -2.20
C ILE A 79 -10.11 -26.70 -2.94
N ARG A 80 -10.41 -27.98 -3.19
CA ARG A 80 -11.62 -28.36 -3.93
C ARG A 80 -12.88 -27.94 -3.20
N ASP A 81 -12.91 -28.07 -1.88
CA ASP A 81 -14.06 -27.67 -1.08
C ASP A 81 -14.21 -26.15 -1.01
N ILE A 82 -13.12 -25.40 -0.84
CA ILE A 82 -13.14 -23.93 -0.89
C ILE A 82 -13.62 -23.45 -2.27
N GLN A 83 -13.05 -23.99 -3.36
CA GLN A 83 -13.47 -23.65 -4.72
C GLN A 83 -14.96 -23.96 -4.96
N ARG A 84 -15.48 -25.07 -4.43
CA ARG A 84 -16.91 -25.39 -4.51
C ARG A 84 -17.78 -24.36 -3.77
N TYR A 85 -17.36 -23.92 -2.59
CA TYR A 85 -18.06 -22.85 -1.87
C TYR A 85 -18.05 -21.55 -2.66
N LEU A 86 -16.88 -21.13 -3.17
CA LEU A 86 -16.76 -19.91 -3.98
C LEU A 86 -17.62 -19.97 -5.25
N GLN A 87 -17.62 -21.11 -5.97
CA GLN A 87 -18.49 -21.33 -7.12
C GLN A 87 -19.98 -21.27 -6.73
N HIS A 88 -20.36 -21.85 -5.59
CA HIS A 88 -21.74 -21.81 -5.11
C HIS A 88 -22.18 -20.38 -4.76
N LEU A 89 -21.31 -19.62 -4.08
CA LEU A 89 -21.54 -18.21 -3.74
C LEU A 89 -21.74 -17.36 -4.99
N ASN A 90 -20.88 -17.51 -6.00
CA ASN A 90 -21.01 -16.77 -7.26
C ASN A 90 -22.24 -17.18 -8.08
N ALA A 91 -22.67 -18.45 -8.01
CA ALA A 91 -23.87 -18.90 -8.71
C ALA A 91 -25.17 -18.46 -8.02
N ASN A 92 -25.18 -18.37 -6.69
CA ASN A 92 -26.37 -18.03 -5.90
C ASN A 92 -25.98 -17.21 -4.66
N PRO A 93 -25.68 -15.90 -4.80
CA PRO A 93 -25.30 -15.05 -3.69
C PRO A 93 -26.47 -14.93 -2.71
N ASN A 94 -26.34 -15.54 -1.54
CA ASN A 94 -27.34 -15.46 -0.48
C ASN A 94 -26.70 -15.60 0.90
N GLU A 95 -27.32 -14.99 1.91
CA GLU A 95 -26.80 -14.97 3.29
C GLU A 95 -26.56 -16.37 3.87
N GLN A 96 -27.36 -17.38 3.49
CA GLN A 96 -27.20 -18.74 3.98
C GLN A 96 -25.93 -19.40 3.40
N ALA A 97 -25.66 -19.22 2.11
CA ALA A 97 -24.46 -19.71 1.46
C ALA A 97 -23.20 -19.02 2.02
N VAL A 98 -23.28 -17.70 2.22
CA VAL A 98 -22.22 -16.92 2.87
C VAL A 98 -21.99 -17.46 4.29
N SER A 99 -23.03 -17.56 5.12
CA SER A 99 -22.90 -18.09 6.48
C SER A 99 -22.31 -19.50 6.53
N ALA A 100 -22.66 -20.37 5.59
CA ALA A 100 -22.10 -21.73 5.50
C ALA A 100 -20.60 -21.70 5.17
N PHE A 101 -20.19 -20.86 4.22
CA PHE A 101 -18.77 -20.69 3.89
C PHE A 101 -17.96 -20.12 5.06
N PHE A 102 -18.50 -19.11 5.75
CA PHE A 102 -17.89 -18.58 6.97
C PHE A 102 -17.72 -19.64 8.06
N THR A 103 -18.76 -20.46 8.29
CA THR A 103 -18.68 -21.55 9.28
C THR A 103 -17.61 -22.56 8.88
N TYR A 104 -17.54 -22.92 7.59
CA TYR A 104 -16.49 -23.80 7.08
C TYR A 104 -15.09 -23.22 7.34
N LEU A 105 -14.86 -21.93 7.08
CA LEU A 105 -13.57 -21.32 7.38
C LEU A 105 -13.28 -21.36 8.89
N GLN A 106 -14.25 -21.07 9.75
CA GLN A 106 -14.07 -21.07 11.21
C GLN A 106 -13.73 -22.46 11.77
N ASP A 107 -14.26 -23.50 11.16
CA ASP A 107 -14.03 -24.88 11.59
C ASP A 107 -12.66 -25.42 11.13
N ASN A 108 -12.05 -24.82 10.10
CA ASN A 108 -10.86 -25.38 9.43
C ASN A 108 -9.61 -24.47 9.45
N TYR A 109 -9.75 -23.20 9.81
CA TYR A 109 -8.66 -22.23 9.93
C TYR A 109 -8.47 -21.81 11.40
N GLU A 110 -7.26 -21.41 11.75
CA GLU A 110 -6.90 -21.03 13.13
C GLU A 110 -7.39 -19.61 13.47
N SER A 111 -7.23 -18.69 12.53
CA SER A 111 -7.67 -17.30 12.64
C SER A 111 -8.59 -16.93 11.49
N ILE A 112 -9.52 -16.01 11.75
CA ILE A 112 -10.24 -15.26 10.72
C ILE A 112 -10.24 -13.80 11.12
N THR A 113 -9.67 -12.97 10.27
CA THR A 113 -9.56 -11.53 10.45
C THR A 113 -10.41 -10.82 9.40
N THR A 114 -11.16 -9.80 9.83
CA THR A 114 -11.85 -8.90 8.89
C THR A 114 -10.89 -7.79 8.49
N ILE A 115 -10.73 -7.61 7.19
CA ILE A 115 -9.88 -6.58 6.61
C ILE A 115 -10.77 -5.36 6.31
N SER A 116 -10.42 -4.21 6.88
CA SER A 116 -11.19 -2.97 6.70
C SER A 116 -10.62 -2.08 5.59
N GLU A 117 -9.30 -2.05 5.47
CA GLU A 117 -8.58 -1.25 4.48
C GLU A 117 -8.29 -2.13 3.26
N ASN A 118 -9.02 -1.88 2.17
CA ASN A 118 -8.95 -2.68 0.96
C ASN A 118 -9.44 -1.89 -0.26
N ALA A 119 -9.04 -2.35 -1.44
CA ALA A 119 -9.55 -1.85 -2.71
C ALA A 119 -9.58 -2.97 -3.76
N LEU A 120 -10.55 -2.87 -4.66
CA LEU A 120 -10.65 -3.68 -5.87
C LEU A 120 -10.63 -2.78 -7.10
N ILE A 121 -9.75 -3.07 -8.04
CA ILE A 121 -9.71 -2.45 -9.37
C ILE A 121 -10.06 -3.52 -10.41
N GLU A 122 -11.20 -3.38 -11.08
CA GLU A 122 -11.61 -4.25 -12.18
C GLU A 122 -11.14 -3.69 -13.52
N ILE A 123 -10.38 -4.50 -14.27
CA ILE A 123 -9.92 -4.18 -15.62
C ILE A 123 -10.66 -5.09 -16.62
N PRO A 124 -11.61 -4.56 -17.41
CA PRO A 124 -12.36 -5.36 -18.38
C PRO A 124 -11.49 -5.98 -19.47
N ASP A 125 -11.79 -7.22 -19.87
CA ASP A 125 -11.36 -7.73 -21.18
C ASP A 125 -12.05 -6.91 -22.29
N PRO A 126 -11.30 -6.16 -23.11
CA PRO A 126 -11.87 -5.31 -24.15
C PRO A 126 -12.44 -6.10 -25.35
N THR A 127 -12.09 -7.38 -25.48
CA THR A 127 -12.51 -8.27 -26.58
C THR A 127 -13.81 -9.00 -26.27
N ALA A 128 -14.19 -9.07 -24.99
CA ALA A 128 -15.38 -9.77 -24.56
C ALA A 128 -16.67 -9.08 -25.07
N PRO A 129 -17.66 -9.85 -25.56
CA PRO A 129 -18.96 -9.31 -25.93
C PRO A 129 -19.62 -8.53 -24.79
N LYS A 130 -20.24 -7.40 -25.12
CA LYS A 130 -20.87 -6.46 -24.15
C LYS A 130 -22.21 -6.93 -23.57
N ILE A 131 -22.42 -8.24 -23.42
CA ILE A 131 -23.69 -8.80 -22.93
C ILE A 131 -23.41 -9.57 -21.62
N GLY A 132 -23.93 -9.05 -20.50
CA GLY A 132 -23.69 -9.60 -19.16
C GLY A 132 -22.40 -9.08 -18.52
N ASP A 133 -21.99 -9.71 -17.42
CA ASP A 133 -20.69 -9.46 -16.79
C ASP A 133 -19.57 -9.99 -17.70
N TYR A 134 -18.63 -9.11 -18.03
CA TYR A 134 -17.46 -9.43 -18.87
C TYR A 134 -16.35 -10.06 -18.01
N PRO A 135 -15.48 -10.92 -18.59
CA PRO A 135 -14.22 -11.28 -17.95
C PRO A 135 -13.43 -10.04 -17.55
N VAL A 136 -12.84 -10.06 -16.36
CA VAL A 136 -11.98 -8.99 -15.87
C VAL A 136 -10.68 -9.57 -15.35
N VAL A 137 -9.67 -8.72 -15.32
CA VAL A 137 -8.57 -8.87 -14.36
C VAL A 137 -8.90 -8.00 -13.15
N ASP A 138 -9.01 -8.62 -11.99
CA ASP A 138 -9.21 -8.00 -10.69
C ASP A 138 -7.82 -7.73 -10.07
N VAL A 139 -7.53 -6.48 -9.74
CA VAL A 139 -6.38 -6.10 -8.90
C VAL A 139 -6.90 -5.80 -7.50
N ILE A 140 -6.43 -6.56 -6.53
CA ILE A 140 -6.92 -6.52 -5.16
C ILE A 140 -5.80 -5.97 -4.29
N LEU A 141 -6.09 -4.96 -3.48
CA LEU A 141 -5.18 -4.43 -2.47
C LEU A 141 -5.83 -4.55 -1.10
N TYR A 142 -5.04 -4.88 -0.08
CA TYR A 142 -5.53 -4.94 1.29
C TYR A 142 -4.42 -4.75 2.32
N ALA A 143 -4.78 -4.19 3.48
CA ALA A 143 -3.90 -4.18 4.64
C ALA A 143 -3.93 -5.56 5.34
N HIS A 144 -2.79 -6.23 5.37
CA HIS A 144 -2.60 -7.47 6.10
C HIS A 144 -2.52 -7.21 7.62
N PRO A 145 -2.90 -8.18 8.48
CA PRO A 145 -2.88 -7.97 9.94
C PRO A 145 -1.51 -7.64 10.55
N ASP A 146 -0.40 -7.91 9.86
CA ASP A 146 0.94 -7.47 10.28
C ASP A 146 1.23 -5.99 9.97
N GLY A 147 0.30 -5.30 9.32
CA GLY A 147 0.38 -3.89 8.95
C GLY A 147 0.89 -3.62 7.53
N THR A 148 1.39 -4.64 6.82
CA THR A 148 1.82 -4.49 5.42
C THR A 148 0.62 -4.34 4.48
N VAL A 149 0.82 -3.71 3.32
CA VAL A 149 -0.18 -3.74 2.25
C VAL A 149 0.19 -4.85 1.28
N MET A 150 -0.75 -5.75 1.04
CA MET A 150 -0.61 -6.84 0.08
C MET A 150 -1.39 -6.51 -1.18
N LYS A 151 -0.95 -7.06 -2.30
CA LYS A 151 -1.64 -6.94 -3.58
C LYS A 151 -1.68 -8.28 -4.30
N THR A 152 -2.74 -8.50 -5.05
CA THR A 152 -2.91 -9.66 -5.93
C THR A 152 -3.55 -9.25 -7.23
N VAL A 153 -3.27 -10.03 -8.27
CA VAL A 153 -3.93 -9.96 -9.57
C VAL A 153 -4.60 -11.30 -9.85
N GLU A 154 -5.89 -11.30 -10.16
CA GLU A 154 -6.63 -12.51 -10.54
C GLU A 154 -7.46 -12.26 -11.79
N ALA A 155 -7.55 -13.24 -12.69
CA ALA A 155 -8.57 -13.23 -13.74
C ALA A 155 -9.84 -13.87 -13.22
N THR A 156 -10.94 -13.12 -13.21
CA THR A 156 -12.23 -13.64 -12.81
C THR A 156 -13.19 -13.75 -13.99
N LEU A 157 -13.79 -14.95 -14.11
CA LEU A 157 -14.71 -15.32 -15.18
C LEU A 157 -16.15 -15.38 -14.63
N TYR A 158 -16.96 -14.36 -14.93
CA TYR A 158 -18.28 -14.19 -14.30
C TYR A 158 -19.45 -14.93 -14.97
N SER A 159 -19.24 -15.76 -16.00
CA SER A 159 -20.38 -16.41 -16.68
C SER A 159 -20.20 -17.90 -16.96
N ALA A 160 -21.21 -18.68 -16.59
CA ALA A 160 -21.40 -20.09 -16.97
C ALA A 160 -21.48 -20.32 -18.50
N SER A 161 -21.63 -19.26 -19.28
CA SER A 161 -21.70 -19.24 -20.75
C SER A 161 -20.38 -18.88 -21.43
N PHE A 162 -19.38 -18.42 -20.67
CA PHE A 162 -18.02 -18.22 -21.13
C PHE A 162 -17.19 -19.36 -20.55
N SER A 163 -17.24 -20.52 -21.20
CA SER A 163 -16.10 -21.44 -21.11
C SER A 163 -14.97 -20.80 -21.90
N VAL A 164 -14.28 -19.85 -21.27
CA VAL A 164 -12.88 -19.66 -21.65
C VAL A 164 -12.17 -20.70 -20.81
N ASP A 165 -11.75 -21.79 -21.45
CA ASP A 165 -10.96 -22.84 -20.81
C ASP A 165 -9.56 -22.35 -20.39
N ASP A 166 -9.32 -21.03 -20.44
CA ASP A 166 -8.00 -20.39 -20.47
C ASP A 166 -8.04 -18.96 -19.84
N PRO A 167 -7.86 -18.83 -18.51
CA PRO A 167 -7.69 -17.54 -17.84
C PRO A 167 -6.56 -16.69 -18.42
N ASP A 168 -5.52 -17.32 -18.98
CA ASP A 168 -4.36 -16.62 -19.57
C ASP A 168 -4.78 -15.76 -20.76
N ALA A 169 -5.82 -16.17 -21.50
CA ALA A 169 -6.36 -15.38 -22.61
C ALA A 169 -6.96 -14.03 -22.14
N VAL A 170 -7.55 -13.99 -20.93
CA VAL A 170 -8.09 -12.75 -20.34
C VAL A 170 -6.94 -11.81 -19.97
N PHE A 171 -5.90 -12.36 -19.34
CA PHE A 171 -4.66 -11.64 -19.04
C PHE A 171 -4.01 -11.06 -20.29
N ASP A 172 -3.86 -11.86 -21.35
CA ASP A 172 -3.29 -11.43 -22.64
C ASP A 172 -4.08 -10.27 -23.28
N HIS A 173 -5.40 -10.35 -23.25
CA HIS A 173 -6.25 -9.30 -23.82
C HIS A 173 -6.20 -8.00 -23.02
N VAL A 174 -6.26 -8.09 -21.70
CA VAL A 174 -6.16 -6.94 -20.79
C VAL A 174 -4.79 -6.28 -20.92
N SER A 175 -3.72 -7.09 -20.95
CA SER A 175 -2.35 -6.64 -21.06
C SER A 175 -2.09 -5.77 -22.30
N GLN A 176 -2.77 -6.01 -23.43
CA GLN A 176 -2.65 -5.17 -24.63
C GLN A 176 -3.04 -3.69 -24.44
N LYS A 177 -3.76 -3.35 -23.35
CA LYS A 177 -4.25 -2.00 -23.05
C LYS A 177 -3.50 -1.30 -21.93
N ILE A 178 -2.59 -2.00 -21.26
CA ILE A 178 -1.83 -1.48 -20.13
C ILE A 178 -0.45 -1.01 -20.63
N PRO A 179 0.13 0.07 -20.07
CA PRO A 179 1.41 0.61 -20.54
C PRO A 179 2.55 -0.41 -20.64
N SER A 180 2.68 -1.31 -19.66
CA SER A 180 3.74 -2.34 -19.61
C SER A 180 3.50 -3.52 -20.55
N ARG A 181 2.33 -3.60 -21.21
CA ARG A 181 1.87 -4.75 -22.01
C ARG A 181 1.82 -6.08 -21.26
N ASP A 182 1.76 -5.98 -19.95
CA ASP A 182 1.68 -7.05 -18.96
C ASP A 182 1.02 -6.42 -17.73
N VAL A 183 -0.16 -6.93 -17.35
CA VAL A 183 -0.93 -6.39 -16.23
C VAL A 183 -0.26 -6.64 -14.89
N GLU A 184 0.39 -7.80 -14.70
CA GLU A 184 1.02 -8.17 -13.44
C GLU A 184 2.26 -7.29 -13.23
N GLN A 185 3.09 -7.16 -14.26
CA GLN A 185 4.24 -6.27 -14.20
C GLN A 185 3.83 -4.82 -13.96
N TYR A 186 2.73 -4.36 -14.56
CA TYR A 186 2.26 -3.00 -14.35
C TYR A 186 1.74 -2.77 -12.91
N VAL A 187 0.99 -3.72 -12.36
CA VAL A 187 0.56 -3.70 -10.95
C VAL A 187 1.78 -3.64 -10.02
N ASP A 188 2.83 -4.37 -10.36
CA ASP A 188 4.12 -4.34 -9.65
C ASP A 188 4.82 -2.99 -9.74
N ASP A 189 4.93 -2.43 -10.94
CA ASP A 189 5.59 -1.14 -11.19
C ASP A 189 4.90 0.00 -10.44
N VAL A 190 3.56 0.08 -10.51
CA VAL A 190 2.78 1.10 -9.80
C VAL A 190 2.93 0.96 -8.29
N TYR A 191 2.95 -0.27 -7.78
CA TYR A 191 3.08 -0.53 -6.35
C TYR A 191 4.46 -0.09 -5.84
N GLN A 192 5.53 -0.51 -6.51
CA GLN A 192 6.88 -0.16 -6.13
C GLN A 192 7.14 1.35 -6.26
N ALA A 193 6.55 2.01 -7.27
CA ALA A 193 6.58 3.46 -7.38
C ALA A 193 5.86 4.15 -6.20
N THR A 194 4.73 3.61 -5.75
CA THR A 194 3.97 4.10 -4.59
C THR A 194 4.78 3.90 -3.29
N VAL A 195 5.37 2.72 -3.08
CA VAL A 195 6.29 2.42 -1.98
C VAL A 195 7.46 3.41 -1.94
N GLU A 196 8.11 3.64 -3.08
CA GLU A 196 9.27 4.54 -3.15
C GLU A 196 8.88 6.00 -2.89
N GLU A 197 7.68 6.42 -3.31
CA GLU A 197 7.17 7.75 -3.02
C GLU A 197 6.93 7.96 -1.52
N PHE A 198 6.26 7.02 -0.85
CA PHE A 198 6.04 7.09 0.61
C PHE A 198 7.36 6.98 1.37
N ARG A 199 8.29 6.13 0.92
CA ARG A 199 9.66 6.05 1.45
C ARG A 199 10.37 7.39 1.34
N THR A 200 10.33 8.02 0.16
CA THR A 200 10.95 9.32 -0.08
C THR A 200 10.34 10.40 0.82
N ARG A 201 9.01 10.43 0.97
CA ARG A 201 8.33 11.36 1.87
C ARG A 201 8.77 11.17 3.34
N LEU A 202 8.89 9.93 3.79
CA LEU A 202 9.28 9.60 5.17
C LEU A 202 10.75 9.94 5.48
N THR A 203 11.63 9.87 4.47
CA THR A 203 13.07 10.14 4.61
C THR A 203 13.49 11.52 4.10
N ALA A 204 12.56 12.32 3.57
CA ALA A 204 12.84 13.60 2.90
C ALA A 204 13.72 14.54 3.74
N ASN A 205 13.47 14.57 5.04
CA ASN A 205 14.14 15.45 5.99
C ASN A 205 15.30 14.80 6.76
N LEU A 206 15.76 13.63 6.35
CA LEU A 206 16.96 13.00 6.90
C LEU A 206 18.22 13.46 6.17
N ILE A 207 19.30 13.57 6.94
CA ILE A 207 20.69 13.71 6.47
C ILE A 207 21.47 12.55 7.06
N ASP A 208 21.89 11.62 6.22
CA ASP A 208 22.77 10.51 6.60
C ASP A 208 24.23 11.00 6.65
N ASP A 209 25.08 10.27 7.37
CA ASP A 209 26.51 10.54 7.55
C ASP A 209 26.81 11.94 8.10
N LEU A 210 25.91 12.49 8.92
CA LEU A 210 26.11 13.79 9.57
C LEU A 210 26.99 13.61 10.80
N ASP A 211 27.93 14.53 11.02
CA ASP A 211 28.74 14.58 12.23
C ASP A 211 28.67 15.95 12.95
N ARG A 212 29.14 15.98 14.20
CA ARG A 212 29.13 17.20 15.03
C ARG A 212 30.07 18.29 14.50
N GLU A 213 31.14 17.91 13.81
CA GLU A 213 32.14 18.84 13.29
C GLU A 213 31.52 19.66 12.14
N THR A 214 30.89 18.98 11.19
CA THR A 214 30.11 19.55 10.08
C THR A 214 29.05 20.53 10.59
N LEU A 215 28.27 20.17 11.61
CA LEU A 215 27.29 21.08 12.22
C LEU A 215 27.94 22.35 12.78
N THR A 216 29.04 22.20 13.50
CA THR A 216 29.75 23.31 14.14
C THR A 216 30.38 24.24 13.09
N GLU A 217 31.04 23.68 12.07
CA GLU A 217 31.66 24.43 10.98
C GLU A 217 30.64 25.18 10.13
N SER A 218 29.46 24.59 9.94
CA SER A 218 28.32 25.22 9.26
C SER A 218 27.58 26.25 10.12
N GLY A 219 28.01 26.45 11.37
CA GLY A 219 27.51 27.51 12.25
C GLY A 219 26.23 27.16 13.02
N TYR A 220 25.89 25.87 13.13
CA TYR A 220 24.85 25.41 14.03
C TYR A 220 25.34 25.43 15.48
N THR A 221 24.43 25.71 16.41
CA THR A 221 24.71 25.70 17.85
C THR A 221 23.88 24.63 18.54
N GLU A 222 24.52 23.75 19.30
CA GLU A 222 23.85 22.77 20.18
C GLU A 222 23.18 23.51 21.34
N LEU A 223 21.89 23.23 21.57
CA LEU A 223 21.11 23.93 22.59
C LEU A 223 20.76 23.02 23.77
N LYS A 224 20.19 21.84 23.49
CA LYS A 224 19.71 20.88 24.50
C LYS A 224 19.49 19.52 23.86
N GLU A 225 19.28 18.49 24.68
CA GLU A 225 18.71 17.23 24.22
C GLU A 225 17.18 17.30 24.33
N GLU A 226 16.49 16.90 23.27
CA GLU A 226 15.03 16.82 23.29
C GLU A 226 14.52 15.71 22.34
N PRO A 227 13.31 15.17 22.56
CA PRO A 227 12.74 14.19 21.67
C PRO A 227 12.43 14.78 20.29
N ILE A 228 12.61 13.98 19.24
CA ILE A 228 12.24 14.33 17.87
C ILE A 228 10.69 14.41 17.78
N PRO A 229 10.12 15.54 17.32
CA PRO A 229 8.68 15.66 17.15
C PRO A 229 8.14 14.76 16.04
N GLU A 230 6.96 14.19 16.24
CA GLU A 230 6.30 13.32 15.26
C GLU A 230 5.95 14.05 13.95
N ASP A 231 5.58 15.32 14.05
CA ASP A 231 5.30 16.20 12.90
C ASP A 231 6.56 16.59 12.12
N VAL A 232 7.74 16.43 12.71
CA VAL A 232 9.02 16.61 12.02
C VAL A 232 9.41 15.32 11.31
N ASN A 233 9.49 14.19 12.01
CA ASN A 233 9.84 12.92 11.39
C ASN A 233 9.23 11.75 12.16
N ARG A 234 8.34 10.99 11.50
CA ARG A 234 7.70 9.81 12.10
C ARG A 234 8.67 8.67 12.37
N LEU A 235 9.69 8.47 11.53
CA LEU A 235 10.63 7.35 11.62
C LEU A 235 11.48 7.39 12.91
N HIS A 236 11.83 8.58 13.39
CA HIS A 236 12.64 8.79 14.59
C HIS A 236 11.86 9.47 15.73
N ALA A 237 10.53 9.60 15.59
CA ALA A 237 9.68 10.28 16.56
C ALA A 237 9.89 9.74 17.99
N GLY A 238 10.00 10.65 18.95
CA GLY A 238 10.18 10.33 20.37
C GLY A 238 11.60 9.90 20.76
N LYS A 239 12.51 9.61 19.82
CA LYS A 239 13.94 9.40 20.16
C LYS A 239 14.54 10.71 20.67
N THR A 240 15.25 10.66 21.79
CA THR A 240 16.01 11.80 22.31
C THR A 240 17.24 12.03 21.43
N ALA A 241 17.43 13.27 20.98
CA ALA A 241 18.53 13.67 20.11
C ALA A 241 19.13 15.01 20.58
N SER A 242 20.40 15.28 20.23
CA SER A 242 20.99 16.61 20.41
C SER A 242 20.31 17.59 19.45
N TYR A 243 19.69 18.64 19.97
CA TYR A 243 19.01 19.66 19.18
C TYR A 243 19.95 20.82 18.87
N TRP A 244 20.09 21.09 17.57
CA TRP A 244 20.96 22.11 16.99
C TRP A 244 20.14 23.12 16.20
N GLN A 245 20.57 24.37 16.23
CA GLN A 245 19.85 25.46 15.57
C GLN A 245 20.79 26.46 14.91
N LYS A 246 20.36 27.00 13.77
CA LYS A 246 21.02 28.09 13.04
C LYS A 246 19.98 29.05 12.47
N GLU A 247 20.24 30.35 12.55
CA GLU A 247 19.40 31.36 11.90
C GLU A 247 19.47 31.27 10.37
N ILE A 248 18.31 31.26 9.71
CA ILE A 248 18.19 31.26 8.25
C ILE A 248 17.29 32.40 7.78
N TRP A 249 17.50 32.82 6.53
CA TRP A 249 16.83 33.96 5.92
C TRP A 249 16.09 33.52 4.66
N ASN A 250 14.83 33.94 4.50
CA ASN A 250 14.13 33.78 3.23
C ASN A 250 14.57 34.90 2.28
N VAL A 251 15.18 34.54 1.15
CA VAL A 251 15.70 35.52 0.16
C VAL A 251 14.68 35.80 -0.95
N ASP A 252 13.54 35.09 -0.95
CA ASP A 252 12.52 35.20 -1.99
C ASP A 252 11.34 36.04 -1.49
N GLY A 253 11.47 37.37 -1.51
CA GLY A 253 10.41 38.30 -1.11
C GLY A 253 10.90 39.68 -0.67
N VAL A 254 10.01 40.67 -0.66
CA VAL A 254 10.31 42.06 -0.23
C VAL A 254 10.39 42.20 1.30
N ASP A 255 9.91 41.20 2.04
CA ASP A 255 9.98 41.12 3.50
C ASP A 255 10.85 39.94 3.93
N ALA A 256 12.06 40.22 4.42
CA ALA A 256 12.96 39.18 4.94
C ALA A 256 12.40 38.64 6.27
N THR A 257 11.75 37.49 6.24
CA THR A 257 11.40 36.74 7.45
C THR A 257 12.61 35.97 7.96
N THR A 258 12.89 36.12 9.25
CA THR A 258 13.91 35.32 9.97
C THR A 258 13.28 34.04 10.48
N GLY A 259 13.95 32.93 10.25
CA GLY A 259 13.57 31.62 10.78
C GLY A 259 14.79 30.88 11.29
N PHE A 260 14.58 29.64 11.70
CA PHE A 260 15.64 28.76 12.16
C PHE A 260 15.64 27.45 11.39
N ALA A 261 16.82 27.05 10.91
CA ALA A 261 17.10 25.67 10.58
C ALA A 261 17.29 24.92 11.90
N ARG A 262 16.51 23.85 12.08
CA ARG A 262 16.57 23.01 13.28
C ARG A 262 16.97 21.61 12.89
N ILE A 263 17.92 21.03 13.63
CA ILE A 263 18.43 19.69 13.39
C ILE A 263 18.43 18.92 14.70
N TRP A 264 17.78 17.75 14.70
CA TRP A 264 17.92 16.76 15.74
C TRP A 264 18.96 15.75 15.31
N PHE A 265 20.12 15.80 15.95
CA PHE A 265 21.26 14.95 15.62
C PHE A 265 21.29 13.71 16.52
N LEU A 266 21.23 12.52 15.90
CA LEU A 266 21.38 11.22 16.53
C LEU A 266 22.83 10.74 16.35
N PRO A 267 23.72 10.95 17.33
CA PRO A 267 25.15 10.68 17.16
C PRO A 267 25.47 9.20 16.98
N ASP A 268 24.70 8.30 17.60
CA ASP A 268 24.92 6.85 17.49
C ASP A 268 24.51 6.30 16.12
N GLU A 269 23.69 7.04 15.38
CA GLU A 269 23.20 6.67 14.05
C GLU A 269 23.88 7.50 12.94
N GLU A 270 24.63 8.55 13.30
CA GLU A 270 25.18 9.56 12.37
C GLU A 270 24.09 10.18 11.47
N VAL A 271 22.88 10.35 12.02
CA VAL A 271 21.70 10.88 11.31
C VAL A 271 21.27 12.23 11.86
N GLY A 272 21.06 13.19 10.96
CA GLY A 272 20.39 14.46 11.24
C GLY A 272 18.94 14.47 10.76
N VAL A 273 18.00 14.77 11.64
CA VAL A 273 16.60 15.04 11.27
C VAL A 273 16.39 16.54 11.17
N VAL A 274 15.96 17.01 10.00
CA VAL A 274 15.79 18.44 9.70
C VAL A 274 14.34 18.87 9.89
N GLY A 275 14.13 20.02 10.52
CA GLY A 275 12.82 20.66 10.59
C GLY A 275 12.93 22.18 10.61
N PRO A 276 12.58 22.92 9.54
CA PRO A 276 12.58 24.38 9.59
C PRO A 276 11.55 24.88 10.61
N SER A 277 11.84 25.97 11.33
CA SER A 277 10.85 26.60 12.21
C SER A 277 9.65 27.11 11.43
N ALA A 278 8.43 27.01 12.00
CA ALA A 278 7.24 27.60 11.40
C ALA A 278 7.43 29.11 11.11
N GLY A 279 7.23 29.49 9.86
CA GLY A 279 7.36 30.83 9.27
C GLY A 279 7.00 30.76 7.78
N ASP A 280 7.04 31.87 7.04
CA ASP A 280 6.70 31.95 5.60
C ASP A 280 7.71 31.21 4.68
N PHE A 281 8.31 30.13 5.15
CA PHE A 281 9.20 29.27 4.37
C PHE A 281 8.40 28.14 3.74
N ASP A 282 8.66 27.89 2.45
CA ASP A 282 8.31 26.61 1.85
C ASP A 282 9.18 25.51 2.48
N THR A 283 8.55 24.58 3.21
CA THR A 283 9.22 23.56 4.02
C THR A 283 10.18 22.71 3.19
N ASP A 284 9.74 22.29 2.00
CA ASP A 284 10.55 21.41 1.14
C ASP A 284 11.77 22.14 0.59
N THR A 285 11.59 23.38 0.14
CA THR A 285 12.71 24.24 -0.29
C THR A 285 13.68 24.50 0.86
N ALA A 286 13.18 24.74 2.08
CA ALA A 286 14.02 24.99 3.25
C ALA A 286 14.82 23.74 3.64
N ILE A 287 14.18 22.57 3.71
CA ILE A 287 14.86 21.29 3.95
C ILE A 287 15.93 21.06 2.89
N SER A 288 15.61 21.23 1.60
CA SER A 288 16.56 21.03 0.50
C SER A 288 17.79 21.93 0.61
N ARG A 289 17.59 23.21 0.99
CA ARG A 289 18.68 24.16 1.22
C ARG A 289 19.56 23.76 2.42
N ILE A 290 18.96 23.33 3.53
CA ILE A 290 19.68 22.88 4.72
C ILE A 290 20.53 21.64 4.39
N LYS A 291 19.95 20.67 3.66
CA LYS A 291 20.66 19.46 3.23
C LYS A 291 21.86 19.79 2.35
N ALA A 292 21.68 20.68 1.37
CA ALA A 292 22.75 21.10 0.46
C ALA A 292 23.87 21.91 1.15
N GLU A 293 23.62 22.48 2.33
CA GLU A 293 24.66 23.16 3.12
C GLU A 293 25.53 22.16 3.90
N LEU A 294 24.97 21.01 4.25
CA LEU A 294 25.57 20.01 5.16
C LEU A 294 26.12 18.78 4.42
N GLN A 295 26.10 18.78 3.08
CA GLN A 295 26.60 17.74 2.19
C GLN A 295 27.61 18.34 1.19
#